data_AF-A0A8C2XYK4-F1
#
_entry.id   AF-A0A8C2XYK4-F1
#
_cell.length_a   1.000
_cell.length_b   1.000
_cell.length_c   1.000
_cell.angle_alpha   90.00
_cell.angle_beta   90.00
_cell.angle_gamma   90.00
#
_symmetry.space_group_name_H-M   'P 1'
#
loop_
_entity.id
_entity.type
_entity.pdbx_description
1 polymer ?
#
loop_
_entity_poly.entity_id
_entity_poly.type
_entity_poly.pdbx_seq_one_letter_code
_entity_poly.pdbx_strand_id
1 'polypeptide(L)'
;CKPVNTFVHESLADVQAVCSQKNVACKNGQTNCYQSYSTMSITDCRETGSSKYPNCAYKTTQAEKHIIVACENPPGNQNRPVHFKAVFINKVM
;
A
#
# COMPACT_ATOMS: atom_id res chain seq x y z
N CYS A 1 13.86 -13.84 -0.18
CA CYS A 1 13.77 -12.41 0.16
C CYS A 1 12.61 -11.82 -0.65
N LYS A 2 11.77 -10.96 -0.06
CA LYS A 2 10.63 -10.39 -0.79
C LYS A 2 11.15 -9.16 -1.57
N PRO A 3 11.08 -9.10 -2.91
CA PRO A 3 11.80 -8.08 -3.66
C PRO A 3 11.41 -6.63 -3.31
N VAL A 4 10.13 -6.39 -2.98
CA VAL A 4 9.61 -5.08 -2.57
C VAL A 4 8.57 -5.25 -1.46
N ASN A 5 8.63 -4.39 -0.44
CA ASN A 5 7.60 -4.28 0.58
C ASN A 5 7.41 -2.81 0.98
N THR A 6 6.19 -2.42 1.36
CA THR A 6 5.89 -1.09 1.87
C THR A 6 5.28 -1.23 3.26
N PHE A 7 5.76 -0.45 4.22
CA PHE A 7 5.15 -0.26 5.53
C PHE A 7 4.43 1.08 5.56
N VAL A 8 3.25 1.12 6.17
CA VAL A 8 2.48 2.34 6.41
C VAL A 8 2.54 2.63 7.91
N HIS A 9 2.95 3.84 8.28
CA HIS A 9 3.17 4.29 9.65
C HIS A 9 1.98 5.12 10.16
N GLU A 10 0.78 4.58 9.96
CA GLU A 10 -0.48 5.18 10.39
C GLU A 10 -1.21 4.24 11.35
N SER A 11 -2.24 4.73 12.03
CA SER A 11 -3.09 3.86 12.84
C SER A 11 -3.82 2.84 11.96
N LEU A 12 -4.13 1.66 12.52
CA LEU A 12 -4.93 0.66 11.81
C LEU A 12 -6.29 1.25 11.36
N ALA A 13 -6.90 2.10 12.19
CA ALA A 13 -8.17 2.74 11.89
C ALA A 13 -8.06 3.67 10.67
N ASP A 14 -6.97 4.44 10.55
CA ASP A 14 -6.76 5.34 9.40
C ASP A 14 -6.54 4.56 8.10
N VAL A 15 -5.78 3.46 8.15
CA VAL A 15 -5.59 2.58 6.99
C VAL A 15 -6.89 1.87 6.61
N GLN A 16 -7.70 1.47 7.58
CA GLN A 16 -9.04 0.89 7.34
C GLN A 16 -10.00 1.92 6.74
N ALA A 17 -9.95 3.17 7.20
CA ALA A 17 -10.78 4.25 6.68
C ALA A 17 -10.56 4.50 5.19
N VAL A 18 -9.41 4.14 4.62
CA VAL A 18 -9.16 4.24 3.16
C VAL A 18 -10.20 3.45 2.36
N CYS A 19 -10.74 2.36 2.88
CA CYS A 19 -11.73 1.53 2.20
C CYS A 19 -13.09 2.21 1.93
N SER A 20 -13.31 3.42 2.46
CA SER A 20 -14.48 4.26 2.18
C SER A 20 -14.11 5.62 1.55
N GLN A 21 -12.88 5.76 1.06
CA GLN A 21 -12.38 6.99 0.43
C GLN A 21 -12.51 6.93 -1.09
N LYS A 22 -11.51 7.43 -1.84
CA LYS A 22 -11.60 7.56 -3.29
C LYS A 22 -11.55 6.19 -3.97
N ASN A 23 -12.66 5.70 -4.50
CA ASN A 23 -12.67 4.49 -5.31
C ASN A 23 -11.88 4.70 -6.62
N VAL A 24 -11.01 3.74 -6.95
CA VAL A 24 -10.18 3.75 -8.15
C VAL A 24 -10.13 2.36 -8.78
N ALA A 25 -9.93 2.28 -10.09
CA ALA A 25 -9.70 0.99 -10.74
C ALA A 25 -8.39 0.38 -10.24
N CYS A 26 -8.44 -0.88 -9.82
CA CYS A 26 -7.24 -1.67 -9.58
C CYS A 26 -6.48 -1.90 -10.90
N LYS A 27 -5.16 -2.13 -10.84
CA LYS A 27 -4.35 -2.47 -12.03
C LYS A 27 -4.82 -3.72 -12.77
N ASN A 28 -5.50 -4.64 -12.08
CA ASN A 28 -6.08 -5.86 -12.64
C ASN A 28 -7.55 -5.69 -13.08
N GLY A 29 -8.07 -4.46 -13.15
CA GLY A 29 -9.44 -4.16 -13.59
C GLY A 29 -10.52 -4.34 -12.52
N GLN A 30 -10.19 -4.86 -11.33
CA GLN A 30 -11.14 -4.92 -10.22
C GLN A 30 -11.50 -3.50 -9.72
N THR A 31 -12.70 -3.37 -9.15
CA THR A 31 -13.26 -2.07 -8.69
C THR A 31 -13.23 -1.91 -7.17
N ASN A 32 -12.57 -2.81 -6.46
CA ASN A 32 -12.47 -2.78 -4.99
C ASN A 32 -11.21 -2.09 -4.48
N CYS A 33 -10.55 -1.26 -5.30
CA CYS A 33 -9.40 -0.46 -4.89
C CYS A 33 -9.82 0.94 -4.44
N TYR A 34 -9.15 1.44 -3.41
CA TYR A 34 -9.39 2.74 -2.84
C TYR A 34 -8.06 3.46 -2.62
N GLN A 35 -8.02 4.74 -3.00
CA GLN A 35 -6.90 5.64 -2.77
C GLN A 35 -7.16 6.51 -1.54
N SER A 36 -6.14 6.71 -0.71
CA SER A 36 -6.24 7.61 0.44
C SER A 36 -6.40 9.07 0.00
N TYR A 37 -7.24 9.85 0.70
CA TYR A 37 -7.41 11.29 0.45
C TYR A 37 -6.21 12.10 0.90
N SER A 38 -5.59 11.71 2.01
CA SER A 38 -4.36 12.33 2.51
C SER A 38 -3.15 11.46 2.17
N THR A 39 -1.98 12.09 2.10
CA THR A 39 -0.73 11.34 2.14
C THR A 39 -0.56 10.68 3.49
N MET A 40 0.05 9.50 3.49
CA MET A 40 0.38 8.73 4.67
C MET A 40 1.88 8.51 4.73
N SER A 41 2.39 8.42 5.95
CA SER A 41 3.81 8.15 6.16
C SER A 41 4.12 6.70 5.84
N ILE A 42 5.10 6.49 4.98
CA ILE A 42 5.45 5.15 4.51
C ILE A 42 6.95 4.87 4.53
N THR A 43 7.28 3.59 4.51
CA THR A 43 8.63 3.11 4.25
C THR A 43 8.61 2.04 3.16
N ASP A 44 9.18 2.38 2.02
CA ASP A 44 9.42 1.45 0.92
C ASP A 44 10.75 0.73 1.13
N CYS A 45 10.70 -0.60 1.18
CA CYS A 45 11.86 -1.49 1.23
C CYS A 45 12.02 -2.19 -0.11
N ARG A 46 13.15 -2.00 -0.77
CA ARG A 46 13.51 -2.69 -2.00
C ARG A 46 14.75 -3.54 -1.75
N GLU A 47 14.67 -4.82 -2.10
CA GLU A 47 15.81 -5.72 -2.03
C GLU A 47 17.00 -5.17 -2.87
N THR A 48 18.19 -5.18 -2.29
CA THR A 48 19.43 -4.75 -2.96
C THR A 48 19.92 -5.82 -3.93
N GLY A 49 20.70 -5.43 -4.95
CA GLY A 49 21.23 -6.38 -5.94
C GLY A 49 22.19 -7.43 -5.37
N SER A 50 22.83 -7.15 -4.22
CA SER A 50 23.74 -8.08 -3.53
C SER A 50 23.05 -8.93 -2.46
N SER A 51 21.74 -8.80 -2.28
CA SER A 51 20.97 -9.53 -1.28
C SER A 51 20.94 -11.03 -1.58
N LYS A 52 21.09 -11.86 -0.53
CA LYS A 52 21.00 -13.32 -0.64
C LYS A 52 20.41 -13.91 0.64
N TYR A 53 19.44 -14.80 0.49
CA TYR A 53 18.87 -15.54 1.63
C TYR A 53 19.96 -16.38 2.34
N PRO A 54 20.02 -16.41 3.69
CA PRO A 54 19.07 -15.81 4.64
C PRO A 54 19.32 -14.34 4.99
N ASN A 55 20.48 -13.78 4.60
CA ASN A 55 20.90 -12.41 4.92
C ASN A 55 20.35 -11.39 3.89
N CYS A 56 19.02 -11.28 3.82
CA CYS A 56 18.37 -10.38 2.89
C CYS A 56 18.69 -8.91 3.21
N ALA A 57 19.18 -8.16 2.23
CA ALA A 57 19.56 -6.75 2.38
C ALA A 57 18.62 -5.85 1.58
N TYR A 58 18.15 -4.75 2.19
CA TYR A 58 17.16 -3.85 1.61
C TYR A 58 17.65 -2.40 1.62
N LYS A 59 17.32 -1.66 0.56
CA LYS A 59 17.35 -0.20 0.53
C LYS A 59 16.01 0.32 1.04
N THR A 60 16.09 1.16 2.06
CA THR A 60 14.93 1.82 2.68
C THR A 60 14.71 3.20 2.05
N THR A 61 13.47 3.56 1.79
CA THR A 61 13.07 4.91 1.36
C THR A 61 11.85 5.34 2.16
N GLN A 62 11.98 6.39 2.96
CA GLN A 62 10.86 7.02 3.65
C GLN A 62 10.21 8.07 2.75
N ALA A 63 8.88 8.18 2.78
CA ALA A 63 8.14 9.15 2.01
C ALA A 63 6.74 9.39 2.61
N GLU A 64 6.13 10.50 2.21
CA GLU A 64 4.70 10.79 2.41
C GLU A 64 3.99 10.61 1.07
N LYS A 65 3.10 9.63 0.95
CA LYS A 65 2.39 9.33 -0.31
C LYS A 65 0.96 8.89 -0.08
N HIS A 66 0.10 9.10 -1.08
CA HIS A 66 -1.20 8.41 -1.07
C HIS A 66 -0.98 6.92 -1.31
N ILE A 67 -1.72 6.08 -0.59
CA ILE A 67 -1.70 4.63 -0.78
C ILE A 67 -2.93 4.19 -1.57
N ILE A 68 -2.80 3.07 -2.25
CA ILE A 68 -3.92 2.35 -2.88
C ILE A 68 -3.98 0.96 -2.28
N VAL A 69 -5.12 0.63 -1.69
CA VAL A 69 -5.41 -0.69 -1.11
C VAL A 69 -6.63 -1.29 -1.81
N ALA A 70 -6.64 -2.61 -1.96
CA ALA A 70 -7.88 -3.32 -2.24
C ALA A 70 -8.55 -3.72 -0.93
N CYS A 71 -9.86 -3.50 -0.88
CA CYS A 71 -10.68 -3.79 0.28
C CYS A 71 -11.71 -4.87 -0.03
N GLU A 72 -12.03 -5.65 0.98
CA GLU A 72 -13.08 -6.65 0.92
C GLU A 72 -14.01 -6.49 2.10
N ASN A 73 -15.29 -6.77 1.87
CA ASN A 73 -16.33 -6.75 2.89
C ASN A 73 -16.80 -8.19 3.16
N PRO A 74 -16.05 -8.97 3.97
CA PRO A 74 -16.47 -10.32 4.29
C PRO A 74 -17.79 -10.31 5.08
N PRO A 75 -18.67 -11.32 4.90
CA PRO A 75 -19.94 -11.39 5.61
C PRO A 75 -19.76 -11.22 7.12
N GLY A 76 -20.59 -10.35 7.73
CA GLY A 76 -20.56 -10.09 9.17
C GLY A 76 -19.38 -9.27 9.69
N ASN A 77 -18.55 -8.69 8.80
CA ASN A 77 -17.39 -7.88 9.17
C ASN A 77 -17.44 -6.51 8.49
N GLN A 78 -16.63 -5.57 8.98
CA GLN A 78 -16.44 -4.28 8.33
C GLN A 78 -15.52 -4.41 7.10
N ASN A 79 -15.79 -3.60 6.07
CA ASN A 79 -14.93 -3.46 4.90
C ASN A 79 -13.51 -3.10 5.34
N ARG A 80 -12.52 -3.92 4.94
CA ARG A 80 -11.15 -3.80 5.43
C ARG A 80 -10.13 -4.03 4.32
N PRO A 81 -8.93 -3.45 4.42
CA PRO A 81 -7.89 -3.63 3.43
C PRO A 81 -7.34 -5.06 3.51
N VAL A 82 -7.23 -5.71 2.36
CA VAL A 82 -6.70 -7.09 2.22
C VAL A 82 -5.42 -7.14 1.39
N HIS A 83 -5.21 -6.18 0.49
CA HIS A 83 -4.02 -6.11 -0.35
C HIS A 83 -3.54 -4.67 -0.53
N PHE A 84 -2.25 -4.44 -0.28
CA PHE A 84 -1.57 -3.23 -0.73
C PHE A 84 -1.33 -3.31 -2.25
N LYS A 85 -1.73 -2.28 -3.00
CA LYS A 85 -1.65 -2.30 -4.47
C LYS A 85 -0.57 -1.38 -5.00
N ALA A 86 -0.48 -0.15 -4.48
CA ALA A 86 0.49 0.84 -4.94
C ALA A 86 0.60 2.02 -3.98
N VAL A 87 1.64 2.82 -4.19
CA VAL A 87 1.67 4.23 -3.80
C VAL A 87 1.33 5.06 -5.03
N PHE A 88 0.47 6.07 -4.88
CA PHE A 88 0.22 7.00 -5.98
C PHE A 88 1.42 7.94 -6.10
N ILE A 89 1.94 8.07 -7.32
CA ILE A 89 2.95 9.06 -7.66
C ILE A 89 2.23 10.05 -8.55
N ASN A 90 2.21 11.34 -8.17
CA ASN A 90 1.81 12.39 -9.10
C ASN A 90 2.68 12.24 -10.34
N LYS A 91 2.11 11.75 -11.45
CA LYS A 91 2.75 11.88 -12.74
C LYS A 91 2.82 13.36 -13.03
N VAL A 92 3.99 13.96 -12.87
CA VAL A 92 4.31 15.18 -13.60
C VAL A 92 4.24 14.77 -15.07
N MET A 93 3.28 15.37 -15.79
CA MET A 93 3.13 15.17 -17.24
C MET A 93 4.32 15.78 -17.97
#